data_AF-A0A3M7FLG7-F1
#
_entry.id   AF-A0A3M7FLG7-F1
#
_cell.length_a   1.000
_cell.length_b   1.000
_cell.length_c   1.000
_cell.angle_alpha   90.00
_cell.angle_beta   90.00
_cell.angle_gamma   90.00
#
_symmetry.space_group_name_H-M   'P 1'
#
loop_
_entity.id
_entity.type
_entity.pdbx_description
1 polymer ?
#
loop_
_entity_poly.entity_id
_entity_poly.type
_entity_poly.pdbx_seq_one_letter_code
_entity_poly.pdbx_strand_id
1 'polypeptide(L)'
;MPLIDATEWFDQEAFSDITIRFGTNERKCHKLILCGPSDYFKDLLGPGKHFAEAQQPTVELKDDEPMAVEAMLRWLYTFDYEMARPADYTPTHDFHLSVVVVADKYLLNGLRDEALRRLSDMLQTISAEQLVNFFRNFKWSDDYPQEVLDLADNIWRLRLHSLLDNEGFHSVLKGDIEFAMCVIEQLQDEVKKDTGAGLVEKRWTRCECKCQSLGEKLKPGETYTCSRARCKRSIPASSPLHKQVWVKPS
;
A
#
# COMPACT_ATOMS: atom_id res chain seq x y z
N MET A 1 -26.67 -9.79 -4.54
CA MET A 1 -27.71 -9.98 -3.50
C MET A 1 -27.86 -11.48 -3.30
N PRO A 2 -27.75 -12.01 -2.06
CA PRO A 2 -27.99 -13.44 -1.83
C PRO A 2 -29.45 -13.80 -2.14
N LEU A 3 -29.66 -15.08 -2.50
CA LEU A 3 -30.99 -15.65 -2.78
C LEU A 3 -31.82 -15.92 -1.51
N ILE A 4 -31.20 -15.93 -0.33
CA ILE A 4 -31.83 -16.25 0.96
C ILE A 4 -31.30 -15.24 1.99
N ASP A 5 -32.19 -14.66 2.81
CA ASP A 5 -31.78 -13.94 4.02
C ASP A 5 -31.34 -14.98 5.06
N ALA A 6 -30.03 -15.11 5.22
CA ALA A 6 -29.44 -16.08 6.13
C ALA A 6 -29.17 -15.49 7.53
N THR A 7 -29.47 -14.21 7.75
CA THR A 7 -29.03 -13.46 8.94
C THR A 7 -29.41 -14.14 10.26
N GLU A 8 -30.63 -14.66 10.37
CA GLU A 8 -31.13 -15.33 11.58
C GLU A 8 -30.44 -16.66 11.90
N TRP A 9 -29.77 -17.27 10.91
CA TRP A 9 -29.12 -18.58 11.03
C TRP A 9 -27.65 -18.49 11.46
N PHE A 10 -27.12 -17.27 11.64
CA PHE A 10 -25.77 -17.09 12.14
C PHE A 10 -25.64 -17.66 13.56
N ASP A 11 -24.67 -18.56 13.74
CA ASP A 11 -24.38 -19.24 15.02
C ASP A 11 -25.58 -19.98 15.63
N GLN A 12 -26.45 -20.53 14.79
CA GLN A 12 -27.58 -21.36 15.23
C GLN A 12 -27.26 -22.84 15.06
N GLU A 13 -27.66 -23.66 16.04
CA GLU A 13 -27.53 -25.12 15.96
C GLU A 13 -28.50 -25.74 14.93
N ALA A 14 -29.68 -25.12 14.76
CA ALA A 14 -30.68 -25.55 13.80
C ALA A 14 -30.11 -25.58 12.38
N PHE A 15 -30.16 -26.75 11.74
CA PHE A 15 -29.61 -27.03 10.40
C PHE A 15 -28.09 -26.89 10.26
N SER A 16 -27.36 -26.60 11.33
CA SER A 16 -25.90 -26.61 11.30
C SER A 16 -25.36 -28.01 11.04
N ASP A 17 -24.33 -28.09 10.21
CA ASP A 17 -23.69 -29.32 9.79
C ASP A 17 -22.15 -29.23 9.90
N ILE A 18 -21.65 -28.11 10.46
CA ILE A 18 -20.25 -27.91 10.79
C ILE A 18 -20.07 -26.92 11.94
N THR A 19 -19.02 -27.11 12.74
CA THR A 19 -18.55 -26.15 13.74
C THR A 19 -17.22 -25.55 13.28
N ILE A 20 -17.11 -24.22 13.25
CA ILE A 20 -15.84 -23.53 12.99
C ILE A 20 -15.26 -23.05 14.31
N ARG A 21 -14.03 -23.47 14.64
CA ARG A 21 -13.27 -23.03 15.82
C ARG A 21 -12.15 -22.07 15.41
N PHE A 22 -11.96 -21.00 16.17
CA PHE A 22 -10.93 -20.00 15.93
C PHE A 22 -10.57 -19.29 17.23
N GLY A 23 -9.29 -19.21 17.56
CA GLY A 23 -8.85 -18.77 18.89
C GLY A 23 -9.52 -19.57 20.00
N THR A 24 -10.24 -18.89 20.90
CA THR A 24 -11.04 -19.50 21.98
C THR A 24 -12.54 -19.60 21.65
N ASN A 25 -12.93 -19.21 20.44
CA ASN A 25 -14.33 -19.13 20.02
C ASN A 25 -14.71 -20.34 19.15
N GLU A 26 -16.00 -20.65 19.13
CA GLU A 26 -16.60 -21.58 18.19
C GLU A 26 -17.93 -21.03 17.68
N ARG A 27 -18.26 -21.36 16.42
CA ARG A 27 -19.54 -21.01 15.80
C ARG A 27 -20.17 -22.21 15.13
N LYS A 28 -21.48 -22.37 15.32
CA LYS A 28 -22.29 -23.31 14.53
C LYS A 28 -22.54 -22.72 13.15
N CYS A 29 -22.24 -23.49 12.11
CA CYS A 29 -22.24 -23.03 10.74
C CYS A 29 -22.90 -24.02 9.79
N HIS A 30 -23.20 -23.53 8.59
CA HIS A 30 -23.86 -24.28 7.53
C HIS A 30 -22.91 -24.38 6.32
N LYS A 31 -22.51 -25.60 5.94
CA LYS A 31 -21.58 -25.85 4.83
C LYS A 31 -22.05 -25.17 3.55
N LEU A 32 -23.35 -25.17 3.27
CA LEU A 32 -23.91 -24.51 2.09
C LEU A 32 -23.65 -23.00 2.07
N ILE A 33 -23.73 -22.34 3.24
CA ILE A 33 -23.48 -20.89 3.39
C ILE A 33 -21.98 -20.60 3.27
N LEU A 34 -21.12 -21.45 3.84
CA LEU A 34 -19.67 -21.29 3.74
C LEU A 34 -19.14 -21.54 2.31
N CYS A 35 -19.57 -22.63 1.67
CA CYS A 35 -19.05 -23.09 0.38
C CYS A 35 -19.62 -22.33 -0.83
N GLY A 36 -20.77 -21.66 -0.66
CA GLY A 36 -21.40 -20.89 -1.73
C GLY A 36 -20.49 -19.77 -2.25
N PRO A 37 -20.03 -18.85 -1.39
CA PRO A 37 -19.19 -17.72 -1.78
C PRO A 37 -17.67 -17.97 -1.69
N SER A 38 -17.21 -19.07 -1.05
CA SER A 38 -15.78 -19.37 -0.86
C SER A 38 -15.38 -20.66 -1.57
N ASP A 39 -14.50 -20.53 -2.56
CA ASP A 39 -13.88 -21.68 -3.22
C ASP A 39 -12.97 -22.46 -2.25
N TYR A 40 -12.36 -21.78 -1.27
CA TYR A 40 -11.59 -22.43 -0.20
C TYR A 40 -12.46 -23.41 0.58
N PHE A 41 -13.61 -22.95 1.12
CA PHE A 41 -14.48 -23.82 1.90
C PHE A 41 -15.13 -24.90 1.02
N LYS A 42 -15.42 -24.59 -0.24
CA LYS A 42 -15.90 -25.57 -1.21
C LYS A 42 -14.89 -26.68 -1.47
N ASP A 43 -13.60 -26.35 -1.55
CA ASP A 43 -12.55 -27.35 -1.71
C ASP A 43 -12.28 -28.15 -0.44
N LEU A 44 -12.42 -27.51 0.72
CA LEU A 44 -12.23 -28.15 2.03
C LEU A 44 -13.40 -29.07 2.43
N LEU A 45 -14.64 -28.64 2.17
CA LEU A 45 -15.87 -29.25 2.72
C LEU A 45 -16.79 -29.86 1.66
N GLY A 46 -16.48 -29.65 0.38
CA GLY A 46 -17.32 -30.08 -0.74
C GLY A 46 -17.48 -31.60 -0.84
N PRO A 47 -18.56 -32.08 -1.48
CA PRO A 47 -18.79 -33.51 -1.67
C PRO A 47 -17.69 -34.14 -2.53
N GLY A 48 -17.26 -35.35 -2.16
CA GLY A 48 -16.24 -36.09 -2.91
C GLY A 48 -14.79 -35.66 -2.65
N LYS A 49 -14.56 -34.73 -1.71
CA LYS A 49 -13.21 -34.36 -1.28
C LYS A 49 -12.67 -35.39 -0.28
N HIS A 50 -11.39 -35.74 -0.43
CA HIS A 50 -10.70 -36.74 0.40
C HIS A 50 -9.98 -36.13 1.62
N PHE A 51 -10.17 -34.84 1.88
CA PHE A 51 -9.66 -34.20 3.09
C PHE A 51 -10.37 -34.79 4.32
N ALA A 52 -9.60 -35.09 5.36
CA ALA A 52 -10.15 -35.65 6.59
C ALA A 52 -11.17 -34.69 7.22
N GLU A 53 -10.95 -33.39 7.03
CA GLU A 53 -11.75 -32.25 7.47
C GLU A 53 -13.16 -32.27 6.87
N ALA A 54 -13.32 -32.72 5.61
CA ALA A 54 -14.64 -32.80 4.97
C ALA A 54 -15.60 -33.76 5.71
N GLN A 55 -15.02 -34.76 6.38
CA GLN A 55 -15.72 -35.78 7.18
C GLN A 55 -15.77 -35.43 8.68
N GLN A 56 -15.06 -34.39 9.12
CA GLN A 56 -15.08 -33.95 10.51
C GLN A 56 -16.26 -33.01 10.76
N PRO A 57 -16.86 -33.07 11.96
CA PRO A 57 -17.91 -32.13 12.36
C PRO A 57 -17.35 -30.73 12.69
N THR A 58 -16.03 -30.60 12.77
CA THR A 58 -15.35 -29.39 13.23
C THR A 58 -14.14 -29.06 12.37
N VAL A 59 -14.01 -27.80 11.97
CA VAL A 59 -12.81 -27.24 11.33
C VAL A 59 -12.23 -26.16 12.24
N GLU A 60 -10.91 -26.11 12.31
CA GLU A 60 -10.19 -25.18 13.19
C GLU A 60 -9.29 -24.25 12.38
N LEU A 61 -9.49 -22.94 12.53
CA LEU A 61 -8.74 -21.87 11.88
C LEU A 61 -7.74 -21.30 12.90
N LYS A 62 -6.53 -21.87 12.94
CA LYS A 62 -5.58 -21.73 14.07
C LYS A 62 -4.73 -20.45 14.05
N ASP A 63 -4.48 -19.90 12.87
CA ASP A 63 -3.46 -18.85 12.66
C ASP A 63 -4.06 -17.50 12.24
N ASP A 64 -5.38 -17.35 12.32
CA ASP A 64 -6.08 -16.14 11.92
C ASP A 64 -6.50 -15.29 13.11
N GLU A 65 -6.56 -13.97 12.90
CA GLU A 65 -7.01 -13.03 13.92
C GLU A 65 -8.50 -13.30 14.26
N PRO A 66 -8.84 -13.63 15.53
CA PRO A 66 -10.19 -14.09 15.88
C PRO A 66 -11.31 -13.11 15.55
N MET A 67 -11.09 -11.79 15.68
CA MET A 67 -12.12 -10.80 15.36
C MET A 67 -12.39 -10.71 13.85
N ALA A 68 -11.35 -10.84 13.02
CA ALA A 68 -11.46 -10.88 11.57
C ALA A 68 -12.15 -12.16 11.09
N VAL A 69 -11.87 -13.31 11.72
CA VAL A 69 -12.61 -14.56 11.44
C VAL A 69 -14.08 -14.43 11.82
N GLU A 70 -14.40 -13.90 13.00
CA GLU A 70 -15.77 -13.63 13.42
C GLU A 70 -16.49 -12.72 12.41
N ALA A 71 -15.82 -11.64 11.97
CA ALA A 71 -16.34 -10.70 10.99
C ALA A 71 -16.57 -11.37 9.62
N MET A 72 -15.64 -12.21 9.17
CA MET A 72 -15.79 -13.00 7.94
C MET A 72 -16.98 -13.95 8.04
N LEU A 73 -17.07 -14.75 9.11
CA LEU A 73 -18.18 -15.68 9.30
C LEU A 73 -19.51 -14.94 9.33
N ARG A 74 -19.58 -13.78 9.98
CA ARG A 74 -20.78 -12.95 10.01
C ARG A 74 -21.16 -12.44 8.62
N TRP A 75 -20.18 -11.99 7.85
CA TRP A 75 -20.39 -11.50 6.49
C TRP A 75 -21.01 -12.57 5.60
N LEU A 76 -20.65 -13.84 5.75
CA LEU A 76 -21.22 -14.94 4.94
C LEU A 76 -22.74 -15.08 5.09
N TYR A 77 -23.31 -14.65 6.22
CA TYR A 77 -24.75 -14.73 6.49
C TYR A 77 -25.49 -13.42 6.19
N THR A 78 -24.77 -12.29 6.22
CA THR A 78 -25.38 -10.96 6.33
C THR A 78 -24.94 -10.00 5.23
N PHE A 79 -23.83 -10.32 4.55
CA PHE A 79 -23.12 -9.46 3.61
C PHE A 79 -22.66 -8.11 4.20
N ASP A 80 -22.59 -8.01 5.53
CA ASP A 80 -22.01 -6.87 6.24
C ASP A 80 -21.25 -7.35 7.49
N TYR A 81 -19.92 -7.30 7.42
CA TYR A 81 -19.04 -7.75 8.50
C TYR A 81 -19.05 -6.77 9.70
N GLU A 82 -19.70 -5.62 9.56
CA GLU A 82 -20.00 -4.64 10.62
C GLU A 82 -21.28 -4.88 11.38
N MET A 83 -22.16 -5.70 10.84
CA MET A 83 -23.50 -5.82 11.39
C MET A 83 -23.44 -6.43 12.80
N ALA A 84 -24.31 -5.96 13.69
CA ALA A 84 -24.45 -6.47 15.05
C ALA A 84 -23.17 -6.44 15.93
N ARG A 85 -22.19 -5.58 15.61
CA ARG A 85 -21.11 -5.24 16.55
C ARG A 85 -21.69 -4.47 17.75
N PRO A 86 -21.07 -4.56 18.95
CA PRO A 86 -21.43 -3.71 20.07
C PRO A 86 -21.38 -2.23 19.66
N ALA A 87 -22.38 -1.44 20.07
CA ALA A 87 -22.48 -0.02 19.69
C ALA A 87 -21.24 0.80 20.12
N ASP A 88 -20.53 0.35 21.15
CA ASP A 88 -19.36 1.01 21.72
C ASP A 88 -18.05 0.62 21.03
N TYR A 89 -18.08 -0.32 20.07
CA TYR A 89 -16.89 -0.76 19.35
C TYR A 89 -16.70 0.05 18.07
N THR A 90 -15.71 0.94 18.08
CA THR A 90 -15.25 1.65 16.89
C THR A 90 -14.24 0.79 16.11
N PRO A 91 -14.52 0.46 14.83
CA PRO A 91 -13.59 -0.28 13.97
C PRO A 91 -12.28 0.48 13.82
N THR A 92 -11.16 -0.24 13.83
CA THR A 92 -9.82 0.31 13.58
C THR A 92 -9.32 -0.05 12.19
N HIS A 93 -8.29 0.65 11.70
CA HIS A 93 -7.64 0.29 10.44
C HIS A 93 -7.01 -1.11 10.52
N ASP A 94 -6.43 -1.49 11.67
CA ASP A 94 -5.89 -2.84 11.89
C ASP A 94 -6.97 -3.91 11.76
N PHE A 95 -8.17 -3.64 12.30
CA PHE A 95 -9.28 -4.57 12.17
C PHE A 95 -9.72 -4.74 10.70
N HIS A 96 -9.89 -3.64 9.95
CA HIS A 96 -10.22 -3.75 8.53
C HIS A 96 -9.13 -4.44 7.72
N LEU A 97 -7.86 -4.15 7.99
CA LEU A 97 -6.73 -4.84 7.37
C LEU A 97 -6.75 -6.35 7.64
N SER A 98 -6.97 -6.75 8.89
CA SER A 98 -7.11 -8.18 9.25
C SER A 98 -8.27 -8.85 8.53
N VAL A 99 -9.40 -8.15 8.34
CA VAL A 99 -10.52 -8.66 7.54
C VAL A 99 -10.14 -8.84 6.07
N VAL A 100 -9.38 -7.92 5.48
CA VAL A 100 -8.87 -8.07 4.09
C VAL A 100 -7.99 -9.31 3.96
N VAL A 101 -7.06 -9.52 4.90
CA VAL A 101 -6.15 -10.68 4.91
C VAL A 101 -6.91 -12.00 5.03
N VAL A 102 -7.86 -12.06 5.98
CA VAL A 102 -8.71 -13.25 6.16
C VAL A 102 -9.58 -13.49 4.92
N ALA A 103 -10.19 -12.44 4.37
CA ALA A 103 -11.04 -12.57 3.18
C ALA A 103 -10.25 -13.09 1.97
N ASP A 104 -9.04 -12.61 1.76
CA ASP A 104 -8.17 -13.09 0.68
C ASP A 104 -7.75 -14.55 0.90
N LYS A 105 -7.29 -14.89 2.12
CA LYS A 105 -6.92 -16.27 2.49
C LYS A 105 -8.05 -17.28 2.24
N TYR A 106 -9.29 -16.90 2.54
CA TYR A 106 -10.47 -17.74 2.37
C TYR A 106 -11.19 -17.53 1.03
N LEU A 107 -10.56 -16.84 0.07
CA LEU A 107 -11.04 -16.62 -1.29
C LEU A 107 -12.43 -15.97 -1.37
N LEU A 108 -12.68 -14.99 -0.50
CA LEU A 108 -13.93 -14.24 -0.39
C LEU A 108 -13.77 -12.84 -0.99
N ASN A 109 -13.68 -12.76 -2.32
CA ASN A 109 -13.45 -11.51 -3.04
C ASN A 109 -14.44 -10.39 -2.66
N GLY A 110 -15.73 -10.72 -2.51
CA GLY A 110 -16.74 -9.72 -2.13
C GLY A 110 -16.53 -9.12 -0.72
N LEU A 111 -16.03 -9.90 0.23
CA LEU A 111 -15.65 -9.40 1.55
C LEU A 111 -14.36 -8.60 1.48
N ARG A 112 -13.37 -9.10 0.73
CA ARG A 112 -12.08 -8.44 0.55
C ARG A 112 -12.25 -7.04 -0.04
N ASP A 113 -13.03 -6.92 -1.11
CA ASP A 113 -13.27 -5.65 -1.79
C ASP A 113 -14.01 -4.64 -0.88
N GLU A 114 -14.99 -5.11 -0.11
CA GLU A 114 -15.72 -4.26 0.84
C GLU A 114 -14.82 -3.82 2.02
N ALA A 115 -14.00 -4.71 2.55
CA ALA A 115 -13.07 -4.39 3.62
C ALA A 115 -11.94 -3.45 3.16
N LEU A 116 -11.42 -3.64 1.94
CA LEU A 116 -10.45 -2.73 1.31
C LEU A 116 -11.03 -1.34 1.13
N ARG A 117 -12.29 -1.23 0.67
CA ARG A 117 -12.97 0.05 0.51
C ARG A 117 -13.10 0.79 1.85
N ARG A 118 -13.56 0.10 2.90
CA ARG A 118 -13.70 0.70 4.24
C ARG A 118 -12.35 1.07 4.85
N LEU A 119 -11.32 0.25 4.66
CA LEU A 119 -9.95 0.58 5.05
C LEU A 119 -9.45 1.84 4.33
N SER A 120 -9.66 1.93 3.02
CA SER A 120 -9.26 3.10 2.22
C SER A 120 -9.95 4.38 2.70
N ASP A 121 -11.27 4.35 2.87
CA ASP A 121 -12.07 5.48 3.35
C ASP A 121 -11.55 5.95 4.74
N MET A 122 -11.19 5.02 5.60
CA MET A 122 -10.60 5.31 6.91
C MET A 122 -9.19 5.92 6.81
N LEU A 123 -8.26 5.29 6.08
CA LEU A 123 -6.88 5.77 5.96
C LEU A 123 -6.78 7.17 5.32
N GLN A 124 -7.73 7.52 4.45
CA GLN A 124 -7.82 8.86 3.86
C GLN A 124 -8.23 9.93 4.89
N THR A 125 -8.99 9.57 5.93
CA THR A 125 -9.65 10.53 6.83
C THR A 125 -9.04 10.59 8.24
N ILE A 126 -8.34 9.54 8.69
CA ILE A 126 -7.67 9.51 10.00
C ILE A 126 -6.60 10.61 10.15
N SER A 127 -6.23 10.91 11.39
CA SER A 127 -5.17 11.89 11.67
C SER A 127 -3.82 11.42 11.11
N ALA A 128 -2.90 12.37 10.88
CA ALA A 128 -1.54 12.04 10.45
C ALA A 128 -0.82 11.13 11.47
N GLU A 129 -1.07 11.33 12.77
CA GLU A 129 -0.53 10.49 13.84
C GLU A 129 -1.03 9.04 13.74
N GLN A 130 -2.33 8.85 13.54
CA GLN A 130 -2.91 7.51 13.35
C GLN A 130 -2.37 6.84 12.09
N LEU A 131 -2.20 7.59 11.00
CA LEU A 131 -1.64 7.07 9.76
C LEU A 131 -0.15 6.69 9.90
N VAL A 132 0.62 7.46 10.67
CA VAL A 132 2.00 7.10 11.02
C VAL A 132 2.04 5.80 11.84
N ASN A 133 1.11 5.61 12.78
CA ASN A 133 1.02 4.36 13.54
C ASN A 133 0.68 3.17 12.64
N PHE A 134 -0.20 3.35 11.64
CA PHE A 134 -0.43 2.34 10.61
C PHE A 134 0.88 1.97 9.89
N PHE A 135 1.60 2.94 9.31
CA PHE A 135 2.85 2.66 8.59
C PHE A 135 3.99 2.13 9.48
N ARG A 136 3.95 2.37 10.79
CA ARG A 136 4.92 1.80 11.73
C ARG A 136 4.77 0.28 11.87
N ASN A 137 3.53 -0.21 11.78
CA ASN A 137 3.22 -1.63 11.94
C ASN A 137 3.06 -2.34 10.58
N PHE A 138 2.86 -1.58 9.51
CA PHE A 138 2.73 -2.09 8.15
C PHE A 138 4.04 -2.66 7.62
N LYS A 139 3.96 -3.75 6.85
CA LYS A 139 5.10 -4.38 6.19
C LYS A 139 4.86 -4.46 4.69
N TRP A 140 5.84 -4.02 3.92
CA TRP A 140 5.84 -4.17 2.47
C TRP A 140 6.32 -5.58 2.08
N SER A 141 5.54 -6.60 2.45
CA SER A 141 5.85 -8.02 2.22
C SER A 141 4.68 -8.76 1.57
N ASP A 142 4.97 -9.96 1.07
CA ASP A 142 4.00 -10.91 0.50
C ASP A 142 3.01 -11.47 1.55
N ASP A 143 3.09 -11.00 2.80
CA ASP A 143 2.13 -11.35 3.87
C ASP A 143 0.76 -10.68 3.65
N TYR A 144 0.70 -9.67 2.77
CA TYR A 144 -0.53 -8.96 2.43
C TYR A 144 -0.94 -9.19 0.97
N PRO A 145 -2.25 -9.18 0.67
CA PRO A 145 -2.75 -9.14 -0.70
C PRO A 145 -2.20 -7.91 -1.44
N GLN A 146 -1.95 -8.04 -2.75
CA GLN A 146 -1.38 -6.96 -3.56
C GLN A 146 -2.21 -5.67 -3.48
N GLU A 147 -3.54 -5.79 -3.39
CA GLU A 147 -4.45 -4.66 -3.27
C GLU A 147 -4.22 -3.83 -1.99
N VAL A 148 -3.74 -4.46 -0.92
CA VAL A 148 -3.35 -3.76 0.32
C VAL A 148 -2.06 -2.98 0.11
N LEU A 149 -1.07 -3.58 -0.56
CA LEU A 149 0.19 -2.91 -0.88
C LEU A 149 -0.06 -1.70 -1.80
N ASP A 150 -0.89 -1.88 -2.83
CA ASP A 150 -1.29 -0.81 -3.74
C ASP A 150 -2.06 0.29 -3.01
N LEU A 151 -2.97 -0.07 -2.08
CA LEU A 151 -3.67 0.90 -1.25
C LEU A 151 -2.70 1.69 -0.38
N ALA A 152 -1.78 1.01 0.31
CA ALA A 152 -0.77 1.66 1.15
C ALA A 152 0.10 2.63 0.32
N ASP A 153 0.52 2.22 -0.89
CA ASP A 153 1.31 3.05 -1.81
C ASP A 153 0.57 4.33 -2.20
N ASN A 154 -0.70 4.18 -2.58
CA ASN A 154 -1.56 5.30 -2.93
C ASN A 154 -1.77 6.26 -1.75
N ILE A 155 -2.00 5.73 -0.54
CA ILE A 155 -2.29 6.55 0.64
C ILE A 155 -1.08 7.40 1.06
N TRP A 156 0.12 6.84 1.13
CA TRP A 156 1.28 7.65 1.55
C TRP A 156 1.62 8.71 0.51
N ARG A 157 1.46 8.43 -0.79
CA ARG A 157 1.66 9.43 -1.86
C ARG A 157 0.64 10.56 -1.77
N LEU A 158 -0.63 10.21 -1.61
CA LEU A 158 -1.72 11.19 -1.50
C LEU A 158 -1.53 12.12 -0.29
N ARG A 159 -0.93 11.62 0.79
CA ARG A 159 -0.75 12.34 2.05
C ARG A 159 0.71 12.69 2.36
N LEU A 160 1.59 12.65 1.37
CA LEU A 160 3.05 12.73 1.55
C LEU A 160 3.48 13.94 2.39
N HIS A 161 3.04 15.14 2.03
CA HIS A 161 3.45 16.36 2.75
C HIS A 161 3.00 16.35 4.22
N SER A 162 1.77 15.94 4.50
CA SER A 162 1.26 15.83 5.88
C SER A 162 2.00 14.78 6.70
N LEU A 163 2.50 13.72 6.05
CA LEU A 163 3.33 12.70 6.71
C LEU A 163 4.74 13.23 6.97
N LEU A 164 5.34 13.95 6.02
CA LEU A 164 6.67 14.55 6.17
C LEU A 164 6.74 15.62 7.27
N ASP A 165 5.63 16.31 7.56
CA ASP A 165 5.54 17.25 8.68
C ASP A 165 5.47 16.55 10.06
N ASN A 166 5.30 15.23 10.10
CA ASN A 166 5.21 14.44 11.33
C ASN A 166 6.54 13.76 11.68
N GLU A 167 7.14 14.10 12.83
CA GLU A 167 8.41 13.50 13.29
C GLU A 167 8.34 11.98 13.48
N GLY A 168 7.15 11.46 13.81
CA GLY A 168 6.91 10.02 13.92
C GLY A 168 7.09 9.30 12.59
N PHE A 169 6.75 9.94 11.46
CA PHE A 169 6.97 9.39 10.13
C PHE A 169 8.46 9.32 9.78
N HIS A 170 9.26 10.29 10.23
CA HIS A 170 10.72 10.23 10.04
C HIS A 170 11.33 9.01 10.74
N SER A 171 10.75 8.59 11.86
CA SER A 171 11.17 7.37 12.56
C SER A 171 10.80 6.11 11.79
N VAL A 172 9.66 6.10 11.10
CA VAL A 172 9.28 5.01 10.17
C VAL A 172 10.30 4.92 9.03
N LEU A 173 10.59 6.03 8.34
CA LEU A 173 11.55 6.05 7.23
C LEU A 173 12.98 5.67 7.66
N LYS A 174 13.39 6.00 8.90
CA LYS A 174 14.70 5.56 9.42
C LYS A 174 14.76 4.05 9.67
N GLY A 175 13.62 3.42 9.97
CA GLY A 175 13.51 1.98 10.19
C GLY A 175 13.37 1.16 8.91
N ASP A 176 12.95 1.80 7.81
CA ASP A 176 12.69 1.17 6.52
C ASP A 176 13.39 1.92 5.38
N ILE A 177 14.57 1.43 4.99
CA ILE A 177 15.41 2.04 3.96
C ILE A 177 14.73 1.98 2.59
N GLU A 178 14.05 0.88 2.26
CA GLU A 178 13.42 0.71 0.96
C GLU A 178 12.27 1.71 0.80
N PHE A 179 11.43 1.83 1.84
CA PHE A 179 10.37 2.83 1.85
C PHE A 179 10.90 4.26 1.82
N ALA A 180 11.99 4.55 2.55
CA ALA A 180 12.64 5.85 2.50
C ALA A 180 13.15 6.21 1.09
N MET A 181 13.71 5.24 0.36
CA MET A 181 14.14 5.45 -1.03
C MET A 181 12.95 5.76 -1.94
N CYS A 182 11.82 5.06 -1.81
CA CYS A 182 10.59 5.35 -2.57
C CYS A 182 10.09 6.79 -2.32
N VAL A 183 10.14 7.25 -1.07
CA VAL A 183 9.77 8.63 -0.71
C VAL A 183 10.73 9.65 -1.33
N ILE A 184 12.04 9.39 -1.30
CA ILE A 184 13.05 10.27 -1.92
C ILE A 184 12.83 10.38 -3.42
N GLU A 185 12.57 9.27 -4.11
CA GLU A 185 12.32 9.26 -5.56
C GLU A 185 11.07 10.07 -5.92
N GLN A 186 9.99 9.92 -5.17
CA GLN A 186 8.78 10.71 -5.33
C GLN A 186 9.05 12.22 -5.16
N LEU A 187 9.80 12.60 -4.11
CA LEU A 187 10.18 14.00 -3.88
C LEU A 187 11.08 14.54 -4.99
N GLN A 188 12.01 13.73 -5.51
CA GLN A 188 12.85 14.13 -6.64
C GLN A 188 12.02 14.41 -7.89
N ASP A 189 10.98 13.63 -8.14
CA ASP A 189 10.08 13.85 -9.26
C ASP A 189 9.19 15.08 -9.09
N GLU A 190 8.80 15.41 -7.86
CA GLU A 190 8.13 16.69 -7.54
C GLU A 190 9.07 17.88 -7.76
N VAL A 191 10.32 17.79 -7.32
CA VAL A 191 11.34 18.84 -7.53
C VAL A 191 11.66 19.03 -9.02
N LYS A 192 11.76 17.94 -9.81
CA LYS A 192 11.97 18.06 -11.27
C LYS A 192 10.81 18.77 -11.98
N LYS A 193 9.58 18.64 -11.47
CA LYS A 193 8.41 19.34 -12.00
C LYS A 193 8.39 20.82 -11.60
N ASP A 194 8.97 21.16 -10.46
CA ASP A 194 9.19 22.55 -10.06
C ASP A 194 10.47 23.11 -10.71
N THR A 195 10.35 23.54 -11.97
CA THR A 195 11.45 24.13 -12.75
C THR A 195 12.05 25.41 -12.15
N GLY A 196 11.52 25.93 -11.04
CA GLY A 196 11.97 27.16 -10.38
C GLY A 196 12.73 26.97 -9.06
N ALA A 197 12.65 25.79 -8.43
CA ALA A 197 13.13 25.58 -7.06
C ALA A 197 14.52 24.94 -7.01
N GLY A 198 15.57 25.76 -7.17
CA GLY A 198 16.94 25.34 -6.86
C GLY A 198 17.99 26.00 -7.71
N LEU A 199 19.26 25.70 -7.42
CA LEU A 199 20.34 26.06 -8.33
C LEU A 199 20.60 24.89 -9.27
N VAL A 200 20.67 25.15 -10.58
CA VAL A 200 21.10 24.18 -11.58
C VAL A 200 22.60 24.29 -11.82
N GLU A 201 23.27 23.15 -11.96
CA GLU A 201 24.68 23.13 -12.36
C GLU A 201 24.79 23.64 -13.81
N LYS A 202 25.56 24.70 -14.02
CA LYS A 202 25.97 25.20 -15.33
C LYS A 202 27.48 25.35 -15.35
N ARG A 203 28.04 25.61 -16.53
CA ARG A 203 29.47 25.91 -16.68
C ARG A 203 29.68 27.23 -17.39
N TRP A 204 30.43 28.13 -16.73
CA TRP A 204 31.03 29.27 -17.42
C TRP A 204 32.21 28.80 -18.25
N THR A 205 32.20 29.12 -19.53
CA THR A 205 33.35 28.91 -20.40
C THR A 205 33.96 30.26 -20.76
N ARG A 206 35.25 30.44 -20.46
CA ARG A 206 35.98 31.66 -20.79
C ARG A 206 37.00 31.40 -21.92
N CYS A 207 36.76 31.89 -23.15
CA CYS A 207 37.78 31.89 -24.23
C CYS A 207 38.93 32.86 -23.83
N GLU A 208 40.14 32.60 -24.32
CA GLU A 208 41.26 33.55 -24.17
C GLU A 208 40.98 34.93 -24.81
N CYS A 209 40.01 35.02 -25.74
CA CYS A 209 39.50 36.30 -26.23
C CYS A 209 38.65 37.08 -25.20
N LYS A 210 38.60 36.59 -23.94
CA LYS A 210 37.85 37.10 -22.79
C LYS A 210 36.32 37.01 -22.92
N CYS A 211 35.81 36.33 -23.96
CA CYS A 211 34.39 36.01 -24.06
C CYS A 211 34.00 34.99 -23.00
N GLN A 212 32.83 35.19 -22.38
CA GLN A 212 32.26 34.30 -21.37
C GLN A 212 30.86 33.91 -21.79
N SER A 213 30.54 32.63 -21.67
CA SER A 213 29.19 32.12 -21.87
C SER A 213 28.86 31.10 -20.82
N LEU A 214 27.62 31.15 -20.35
CA LEU A 214 27.04 30.16 -19.47
C LEU A 214 26.36 29.10 -20.33
N GLY A 215 26.60 27.82 -20.05
CA GLY A 215 25.98 26.72 -20.76
C GLY A 215 25.94 25.45 -19.92
N GLU A 216 25.50 24.36 -20.53
CA GLU A 216 25.52 23.04 -19.92
C GLU A 216 26.94 22.46 -19.81
N LYS A 217 27.08 21.40 -19.02
CA LYS A 217 28.29 20.58 -19.02
C LYS A 217 28.41 19.84 -20.35
N LEU A 218 29.51 20.09 -21.08
CA LEU A 218 29.84 19.37 -22.31
C LEU A 218 30.11 17.89 -22.03
N LYS A 219 29.65 17.01 -22.92
CA LYS A 219 29.94 15.58 -22.90
C LYS A 219 31.38 15.30 -23.35
N PRO A 220 31.98 14.14 -22.98
CA PRO A 220 33.28 13.74 -23.50
C PRO A 220 33.31 13.77 -25.04
N GLY A 221 34.31 14.45 -25.62
CA GLY A 221 34.46 14.62 -27.06
C GLY A 221 33.78 15.88 -27.63
N GLU A 222 32.89 16.54 -26.88
CA GLU A 222 32.30 17.81 -27.30
C GLU A 222 33.29 18.98 -27.09
N THR A 223 33.10 20.02 -27.89
CA THR A 223 33.89 21.25 -27.78
C THR A 223 33.00 22.48 -27.78
N TYR A 224 33.36 23.46 -26.96
CA TYR A 224 32.74 24.77 -26.99
C TYR A 224 33.31 25.60 -28.14
N THR A 225 32.43 26.21 -28.92
CA THR A 225 32.78 27.19 -29.96
C THR A 225 32.41 28.59 -29.51
N CYS A 226 33.35 29.52 -29.58
CA CYS A 226 33.10 30.90 -29.19
C CYS A 226 32.20 31.62 -30.21
N SER A 227 31.22 32.38 -29.72
CA SER A 227 30.30 33.16 -30.55
C SER A 227 30.93 34.35 -31.28
N ARG A 228 32.17 34.74 -30.94
CA ARG A 228 32.89 35.81 -31.65
C ARG A 228 33.54 35.26 -32.92
N ALA A 229 33.16 35.80 -34.07
CA ALA A 229 33.66 35.43 -35.40
C ALA A 229 35.20 35.40 -35.56
N ARG A 230 35.94 36.09 -34.68
CA ARG A 230 37.42 36.10 -34.67
C ARG A 230 38.07 35.17 -33.62
N CYS A 231 37.35 34.60 -32.62
CA CYS A 231 37.90 33.56 -31.71
C CYS A 231 37.72 32.19 -32.40
N LYS A 232 38.74 31.74 -33.13
CA LYS A 232 38.77 30.43 -33.83
C LYS A 232 38.99 29.22 -32.89
N ARG A 233 38.71 29.36 -31.59
CA ARG A 233 39.06 28.32 -30.61
C ARG A 233 37.92 27.37 -30.35
N SER A 234 38.24 26.09 -30.48
CA SER A 234 37.47 24.96 -30.02
C SER A 234 38.03 24.56 -28.65
N ILE A 235 37.24 24.70 -27.59
CA ILE A 235 37.65 24.36 -26.22
C ILE A 235 37.07 23.00 -25.88
N PRO A 236 37.89 21.95 -25.68
CA PRO A 236 37.39 20.62 -25.37
C PRO A 236 36.76 20.56 -23.98
N ALA A 237 35.78 19.66 -23.80
CA ALA A 237 35.08 19.47 -22.53
C ALA A 237 35.99 19.29 -21.30
N SER A 238 37.20 18.77 -21.48
CA SER A 238 38.20 18.57 -20.42
C SER A 238 38.99 19.83 -20.04
N SER A 239 38.76 20.96 -20.70
CA SER A 239 39.53 22.18 -20.48
C SER A 239 39.29 22.79 -19.09
N PRO A 240 40.33 23.27 -18.39
CA PRO A 240 40.17 24.00 -17.12
C PRO A 240 39.50 25.38 -17.29
N LEU A 241 39.26 25.81 -18.54
CA LEU A 241 38.53 27.04 -18.86
C LEU A 241 37.03 26.93 -18.60
N HIS A 242 36.51 25.71 -18.39
CA HIS A 242 35.16 25.45 -17.93
C HIS A 242 35.11 25.50 -16.39
N LYS A 243 34.41 26.50 -15.85
CA LYS A 243 34.19 26.63 -14.41
C LYS A 243 32.75 26.27 -14.06
N GLN A 244 32.58 25.28 -13.17
CA GLN A 244 31.29 24.91 -12.63
C GLN A 244 30.70 26.06 -11.81
N VAL A 245 29.41 26.31 -11.99
CA VAL A 245 28.62 27.28 -11.22
C VAL A 245 27.21 26.74 -11.00
N TRP A 246 26.55 27.30 -9.99
CA TRP A 246 25.19 26.96 -9.59
C TRP A 246 24.33 28.22 -9.76
N VAL A 247 23.33 28.19 -10.65
CA VAL A 247 22.51 29.36 -11.00
C VAL A 247 21.03 29.06 -10.86
N LYS A 248 20.19 30.07 -10.60
CA LYS A 248 18.73 29.87 -10.65
C LYS A 248 18.31 29.55 -12.09
N PRO A 249 17.44 28.55 -12.32
CA PRO A 249 16.83 28.34 -13.63
C PRO A 249 16.07 29.60 -14.06
N SER A 250 16.17 29.90 -15.37
CA SER A 250 15.66 31.14 -16.00
C SER A 250 14.26 30.95 -16.56
#